data_AF-A0A920ATS9-F1
#
_entry.id   AF-A0A920ATS9-F1
#
_cell.length_a   1.000
_cell.length_b   1.000
_cell.length_c   1.000
_cell.angle_alpha   90.00
_cell.angle_beta   90.00
_cell.angle_gamma   90.00
#
_symmetry.space_group_name_H-M   'P 1'
#
loop_
_entity.id
_entity.type
_entity.pdbx_description
1 polymer ?
#
loop_
_entity_poly.entity_id
_entity_poly.type
_entity_poly.pdbx_seq_one_letter_code
_entity_poly.pdbx_strand_id
1 'polypeptide(L)'
;MSRLPDGLMPAPPHDQTGHTWHHPDRYLFMVTKYGIEEFIGEKYPNNMPAYKDILSDKEIIAVLSYIKSTWPTKIKEIHNKINSRSKH
;
A
#
# COMPACT_ATOMS: atom_id res chain seq x y z
N MET A 1 1.34 -3.03 -19.63
CA MET A 1 0.36 -2.03 -19.14
C MET A 1 0.64 -0.72 -19.86
N SER A 2 -0.40 -0.07 -20.38
CA SER A 2 -0.26 1.25 -21.00
C SER A 2 -0.43 2.35 -19.96
N ARG A 3 0.19 3.50 -20.18
CA ARG A 3 0.01 4.69 -19.35
C ARG A 3 -1.40 5.26 -19.53
N LEU A 4 -1.88 5.96 -18.50
CA LEU A 4 -3.10 6.75 -18.53
C LEU A 4 -2.92 7.98 -19.46
N PRO A 5 -4.00 8.68 -19.86
CA PRO A 5 -3.91 9.87 -20.73
C PRO A 5 -3.04 10.99 -20.19
N ASP A 6 -2.87 11.08 -18.86
CA ASP A 6 -1.99 12.01 -18.16
C ASP A 6 -0.51 11.54 -18.11
N GLY A 7 -0.19 10.39 -18.69
CA GLY A 7 1.13 9.80 -18.71
C GLY A 7 1.49 9.00 -17.44
N LEU A 8 0.61 8.90 -16.44
CA LEU A 8 0.87 8.13 -15.21
C LEU A 8 0.55 6.64 -15.38
N MET A 9 1.02 5.83 -14.43
CA MET A 9 0.65 4.41 -14.36
C MET A 9 -0.74 4.26 -13.72
N PRO A 10 -1.55 3.27 -14.15
CA PRO A 10 -2.79 2.94 -13.45
C PRO A 10 -2.51 2.47 -12.03
N ALA A 11 -3.50 2.59 -11.15
CA ALA A 11 -3.41 2.04 -9.80
C ALA A 11 -3.10 0.53 -9.86
N PRO A 12 -2.10 0.05 -9.10
CA PRO A 12 -1.75 -1.37 -9.12
C PRO A 12 -2.87 -2.21 -8.48
N PRO A 13 -3.08 -3.46 -8.93
CA PRO A 13 -3.97 -4.38 -8.24
C PRO A 13 -3.52 -4.57 -6.79
N HIS A 14 -4.49 -4.59 -5.87
CA HIS A 14 -4.26 -4.87 -4.45
C HIS A 14 -4.55 -6.33 -4.09
N ASP A 15 -4.71 -7.22 -5.06
CA ASP A 15 -4.95 -8.66 -4.86
C ASP A 15 -3.65 -9.50 -5.02
N GLN A 16 -3.79 -10.82 -5.15
CA GLN A 16 -2.68 -11.76 -5.31
C GLN A 16 -1.82 -11.52 -6.56
N THR A 17 -2.35 -10.83 -7.58
CA THR A 17 -1.65 -10.55 -8.84
C THR A 17 -0.80 -9.28 -8.77
N GLY A 18 -1.05 -8.45 -7.75
CA GLY A 18 -0.29 -7.24 -7.48
C GLY A 18 0.92 -7.45 -6.58
N HIS A 19 1.55 -6.34 -6.20
CA HIS A 19 2.77 -6.33 -5.38
C HIS A 19 2.57 -5.75 -3.98
N THR A 20 1.36 -5.30 -3.62
CA THR A 20 1.07 -4.69 -2.31
C THR A 20 1.52 -5.57 -1.15
N TRP A 21 1.31 -6.88 -1.26
CA TRP A 21 1.62 -7.81 -0.18
C TRP A 21 3.11 -8.07 0.04
N HIS A 22 3.99 -7.56 -0.84
CA HIS A 22 5.44 -7.61 -0.65
C HIS A 22 5.95 -6.63 0.41
N HIS A 23 5.13 -5.66 0.81
CA HIS A 23 5.52 -4.59 1.73
C HIS A 23 4.93 -4.83 3.13
N PRO A 24 5.65 -4.53 4.22
CA PRO A 24 5.14 -4.73 5.57
C PRO A 24 4.02 -3.72 5.91
N ASP A 25 3.16 -4.08 6.88
CA ASP A 25 1.98 -3.28 7.30
C ASP A 25 2.36 -1.82 7.60
N ARG A 26 3.50 -1.59 8.27
CA ARG A 26 3.98 -0.24 8.61
C ARG A 26 4.28 0.59 7.36
N TYR A 27 4.91 -0.01 6.35
CA TYR A 27 5.20 0.69 5.10
C TYR A 27 3.90 1.08 4.40
N LEU A 28 2.97 0.14 4.27
CA LEU A 28 1.66 0.37 3.65
C LEU A 28 0.90 1.48 4.37
N PHE A 29 0.85 1.45 5.70
CA PHE A 29 0.23 2.49 6.50
C PHE A 29 0.86 3.87 6.27
N MET A 30 2.20 3.97 6.31
CA MET A 30 2.91 5.25 6.16
C MET A 30 2.70 5.84 4.77
N VAL A 31 2.81 5.04 3.70
CA VAL A 31 2.60 5.52 2.33
C VAL A 31 1.14 5.91 2.09
N THR A 32 0.16 5.17 2.63
CA THR A 32 -1.25 5.58 2.55
C THR A 32 -1.51 6.88 3.32
N LYS A 33 -0.97 7.01 4.53
CA LYS A 33 -1.22 8.19 5.37
C LYS A 33 -0.55 9.44 4.79
N TYR A 34 0.74 9.37 4.51
CA TYR A 34 1.55 10.55 4.21
C TYR A 34 1.87 10.73 2.72
N GLY A 35 1.54 9.75 1.88
CA GLY A 35 1.92 9.74 0.47
C GLY A 35 3.33 9.19 0.25
N ILE A 36 3.63 8.81 -1.00
CA ILE A 36 4.92 8.23 -1.37
C ILE A 36 6.06 9.26 -1.35
N GLU A 37 5.78 10.51 -1.74
CA GLU A 37 6.78 11.59 -1.83
C GLU A 37 7.33 11.96 -0.45
N GLU A 38 6.49 12.01 0.59
CA GLU A 38 6.94 12.22 1.97
C GLU A 38 7.84 11.06 2.44
N PHE A 39 7.53 9.84 2.01
CA PHE A 39 8.29 8.66 2.40
C PHE A 39 9.68 8.59 1.73
N ILE A 40 9.79 9.02 0.46
CA ILE A 40 11.05 8.99 -0.30
C ILE A 40 11.84 10.31 -0.24
N GLY A 41 11.23 11.39 0.24
CA GLY A 41 11.86 12.72 0.34
C GLY A 41 12.07 13.43 -0.99
N GLU A 42 11.47 12.94 -2.07
CA GLU A 42 11.65 13.43 -3.44
C GLU A 42 10.30 13.49 -4.17
N LYS A 43 10.23 14.38 -5.18
CA LYS A 43 9.05 14.45 -6.05
C LYS A 43 8.97 13.19 -6.91
N TYR A 44 7.81 12.55 -6.91
CA TYR A 44 7.54 11.36 -7.68
C TYR A 44 6.13 11.46 -8.28
N PRO A 45 6.00 11.74 -9.58
CA PRO A 45 4.69 11.89 -10.22
C PRO A 45 3.83 10.64 -10.04
N ASN A 46 2.75 10.78 -9.28
CA ASN A 46 1.80 9.71 -8.98
C ASN A 46 0.41 10.28 -8.70
N ASN A 47 -0.61 9.44 -8.81
CA ASN A 47 -2.02 9.79 -8.59
C ASN A 47 -2.56 9.29 -7.24
N MET A 48 -1.69 8.86 -6.33
CA MET A 48 -2.09 8.37 -5.01
C MET A 48 -2.06 9.55 -4.02
N PRO A 49 -3.22 10.06 -3.56
CA PRO A 49 -3.26 11.13 -2.58
C PRO A 49 -2.75 10.65 -1.22
N ALA A 50 -2.23 11.58 -0.42
CA ALA A 50 -2.02 11.36 1.01
C ALA A 50 -3.37 11.42 1.74
N TYR A 51 -3.64 10.45 2.61
CA TYR A 51 -4.92 10.35 3.33
C TYR A 51 -4.90 10.90 4.76
N LYS A 52 -3.78 11.46 5.24
CA LYS A 52 -3.59 11.96 6.62
C LYS A 52 -4.74 12.84 7.12
N ASP A 53 -5.25 13.72 6.27
CA ASP A 53 -6.29 14.70 6.62
C ASP A 53 -7.69 14.29 6.09
N ILE A 54 -7.81 13.07 5.54
CA ILE A 54 -9.04 12.51 4.94
C ILE A 54 -9.56 11.32 5.76
N LEU A 55 -8.66 10.45 6.22
CA LEU A 55 -8.98 9.25 6.98
C LEU A 55 -8.22 9.24 8.31
N SER A 56 -8.88 8.77 9.36
CA SER A 56 -8.23 8.47 10.64
C SER A 56 -7.32 7.24 10.53
N ASP A 57 -6.38 7.10 11.47
CA ASP A 57 -5.48 5.95 11.53
C ASP A 57 -6.24 4.62 11.61
N LYS A 58 -7.38 4.61 12.32
CA LYS A 58 -8.23 3.43 12.44
C LYS A 58 -8.88 3.05 11.11
N GLU A 59 -9.31 4.04 10.32
CA GLU A 59 -9.90 3.81 8.99
C GLU A 59 -8.86 3.31 8.00
N ILE A 60 -7.65 3.88 8.00
CA ILE A 60 -6.54 3.38 7.17
C ILE A 60 -6.23 1.92 7.52
N ILE A 61 -6.10 1.60 8.82
CA ILE A 61 -5.88 0.22 9.28
C ILE A 61 -7.04 -0.70 8.86
N ALA A 62 -8.29 -0.24 8.96
CA ALA A 62 -9.46 -1.03 8.56
C ALA A 62 -9.45 -1.35 7.06
N VAL A 63 -9.16 -0.37 6.20
CA VAL A 63 -9.06 -0.56 4.74
C VAL A 63 -7.93 -1.53 4.39
N LEU A 64 -6.73 -1.34 4.95
CA LEU A 64 -5.60 -2.25 4.71
C LEU A 64 -5.88 -3.67 5.20
N SER A 65 -6.58 -3.80 6.34
CA SER A 65 -7.01 -5.09 6.87
C SER A 65 -8.04 -5.77 5.97
N TYR A 66 -8.99 -5.00 5.43
CA TYR A 66 -9.95 -5.50 4.46
C TYR A 66 -9.24 -6.00 3.19
N ILE A 67 -8.33 -5.23 2.61
CA ILE A 67 -7.53 -5.64 1.44
C ILE A 67 -6.82 -6.97 1.73
N LYS A 68 -6.08 -7.05 2.85
CA LYS A 68 -5.39 -8.27 3.28
C LYS A 68 -6.32 -9.47 3.48
N SER A 69 -7.56 -9.23 3.92
CA SER A 69 -8.54 -10.30 4.13
C SER A 69 -8.93 -11.01 2.82
N THR A 70 -8.91 -10.30 1.69
CA THR A 70 -9.28 -10.81 0.36
C THR A 70 -8.21 -11.70 -0.27
N TRP A 71 -6.97 -11.64 0.21
CA TRP A 71 -5.89 -12.47 -0.33
C TRP A 71 -6.10 -13.97 -0.06
N PRO A 72 -5.50 -14.86 -0.86
CA PRO A 72 -5.43 -16.28 -0.50
C PRO A 72 -4.65 -16.49 0.80
N THR A 73 -4.95 -17.58 1.52
CA THR A 73 -4.27 -17.96 2.77
C THR A 73 -2.74 -17.98 2.62
N LYS A 74 -2.22 -18.57 1.54
CA LYS A 74 -0.78 -18.62 1.26
C LYS A 74 -0.13 -17.22 1.20
N ILE A 75 -0.80 -16.24 0.58
CA ILE A 75 -0.30 -14.87 0.48
C ILE A 75 -0.35 -14.18 1.85
N LYS A 76 -1.44 -14.36 2.61
CA LYS A 76 -1.53 -13.86 4.01
C LYS A 76 -0.39 -14.38 4.88
N GLU A 77 -0.06 -15.66 4.77
CA GLU A 77 1.05 -16.27 5.52
C GLU A 77 2.42 -15.70 5.13
N ILE A 78 2.67 -15.50 3.84
CA ILE A 78 3.89 -14.86 3.35
C ILE A 78 3.97 -13.43 3.88
N HIS A 79 2.89 -12.66 3.78
CA HIS A 79 2.83 -11.30 4.31
C HIS A 79 3.07 -11.25 5.81
N ASN A 80 2.51 -12.20 6.58
CA ASN A 80 2.76 -12.28 8.02
C ASN A 80 4.24 -12.55 8.32
N LYS A 81 4.93 -13.38 7.51
CA LYS A 81 6.38 -13.57 7.63
C LYS A 81 7.17 -12.30 7.30
N ILE A 82 6.76 -11.54 6.28
CA ILE A 82 7.35 -10.23 5.94
C ILE A 82 7.21 -9.26 7.12
N ASN A 83 5.99 -9.15 7.69
CA ASN A 83 5.73 -8.33 8.86
C ASN A 83 6.63 -8.70 10.05
N SER A 84 6.77 -10.00 10.35
CA SER A 84 7.62 -10.45 11.45
C SER A 84 9.10 -10.09 11.23
N ARG A 85 9.60 -10.18 9.99
CA ARG A 85 11.00 -9.83 9.66
C ARG A 85 11.27 -8.34 9.73
N SER A 86 10.26 -7.51 9.45
CA SER A 86 10.37 -6.05 9.47
C SER A 86 10.28 -5.42 10.87
N LYS A 87 10.07 -6.22 11.93
CA LYS A 87 9.97 -5.76 13.33
C LYS A 87 11.33 -5.62 14.03
N HIS A 88 12.43 -5.76 13.30
CA HIS A 88 13.80 -5.60 13.77
C HIS A 88 14.45 -4.42 13.08
#